data_AF-A0A930SR54-F1
#
_entry.id   AF-A0A930SR54-F1
#
_cell.length_a   1.000
_cell.length_b   1.000
_cell.length_c   1.000
_cell.angle_alpha   90.00
_cell.angle_beta   90.00
_cell.angle_gamma   90.00
#
_symmetry.space_group_name_H-M   'P 1'
#
loop_
_entity.id
_entity.type
_entity.pdbx_description
1 polymer ?
#
loop_
_entity_poly.entity_id
_entity_poly.type
_entity_poly.pdbx_seq_one_letter_code
_entity_poly.pdbx_strand_id
1 'polypeptide(L)'
;MAENTAQFSGLDYTSGKPVYSPQVNGGYFSYTHKGPPLPYRTYASAAQHVVEQWMNSPGHQRNILNPNLKYLGAGLSAFEKKSFYNMLYFNATQNFSGADRPR
;
A
#
# COMPACT_ATOMS: atom_id res chain seq x y z
N MET A 1 14.81 6.52 -16.20
CA MET A 1 13.81 6.78 -15.13
C MET A 1 12.98 5.53 -14.92
N ALA A 2 12.42 5.31 -13.74
CA ALA A 2 11.49 4.22 -13.48
C ALA A 2 10.45 4.62 -12.40
N GLU A 3 9.30 3.96 -12.41
CA GLU A 3 8.20 4.22 -11.48
C GLU A 3 7.63 2.90 -10.97
N ASN A 4 7.32 2.84 -9.67
CA ASN A 4 6.45 1.84 -9.09
C ASN A 4 5.20 2.52 -8.52
N THR A 5 4.05 1.87 -8.70
CA THR A 5 2.79 2.32 -8.13
C THR A 5 2.14 1.19 -7.33
N ALA A 6 1.39 1.53 -6.30
CA ALA A 6 0.61 0.57 -5.54
C ALA A 6 -0.62 1.23 -4.93
N GLN A 7 -1.67 0.43 -4.72
CA GLN A 7 -2.84 0.82 -3.95
C GLN A 7 -3.07 -0.21 -2.86
N PHE A 8 -3.25 0.25 -1.62
CA PHE A 8 -3.46 -0.63 -0.48
C PHE A 8 -4.39 -0.01 0.57
N SER A 9 -4.99 -0.84 1.41
CA SER A 9 -5.88 -0.39 2.48
C SER A 9 -5.09 0.16 3.66
N GLY A 10 -5.64 1.20 4.29
CA GLY A 10 -5.16 1.72 5.56
C GLY A 10 -5.47 0.83 6.76
N LEU A 11 -6.34 -0.17 6.62
CA LEU A 11 -6.52 -1.21 7.64
C LEU A 11 -5.45 -2.29 7.48
N ASP A 12 -4.94 -2.76 8.61
CA ASP A 12 -4.01 -3.88 8.65
C ASP A 12 -4.78 -5.21 8.60
N TYR A 13 -5.33 -5.49 7.43
CA TYR A 13 -6.07 -6.71 7.16
C TYR A 13 -5.44 -7.52 6.03
N THR A 14 -5.70 -8.83 6.03
CA THR A 14 -5.26 -9.75 4.99
C THR A 14 -6.18 -9.61 3.78
N SER A 15 -5.62 -9.08 2.68
CA SER A 15 -6.35 -9.00 1.40
C SER A 15 -6.88 -10.38 0.98
N GLY A 16 -8.12 -10.43 0.49
CA GLY A 16 -8.80 -11.67 0.13
C GLY A 16 -9.49 -12.40 1.30
N LYS A 17 -9.19 -12.06 2.56
CA LYS A 17 -9.94 -12.57 3.71
C LYS A 17 -11.24 -11.77 3.88
N PRO A 18 -12.42 -12.42 3.96
CA PRO A 18 -13.67 -11.72 4.22
C PRO A 18 -13.65 -10.94 5.54
N VAL A 19 -14.27 -9.77 5.53
CA VAL A 19 -14.44 -8.90 6.71
C VAL A 19 -15.89 -8.49 6.84
N TYR A 20 -16.35 -8.37 8.08
CA TYR A 20 -17.65 -7.81 8.42
C TYR A 20 -17.57 -6.29 8.37
N SER A 21 -18.58 -5.66 7.74
CA SER A 21 -18.59 -4.23 7.46
C SER A 21 -18.94 -3.38 8.69
N PRO A 22 -18.61 -2.08 8.66
CA PRO A 22 -19.06 -1.12 9.66
C PRO A 22 -20.58 -1.11 9.89
N GLN A 23 -21.38 -1.40 8.87
CA GLN A 23 -22.84 -1.38 8.96
C GLN A 23 -23.39 -2.45 9.91
N VAL A 24 -22.74 -3.62 9.99
CA VAL A 24 -23.18 -4.74 10.84
C VAL A 24 -22.45 -4.80 12.19
N ASN A 25 -21.32 -4.11 12.29
CA ASN A 25 -20.48 -4.08 13.50
C ASN A 25 -20.56 -2.77 14.29
N GLY A 26 -21.37 -1.79 13.86
CA GLY A 26 -21.52 -0.53 14.61
C GLY A 26 -20.38 0.46 14.38
N GLY A 27 -19.84 0.52 13.15
CA GLY A 27 -18.92 1.58 12.71
C GLY A 27 -17.48 1.13 12.41
N TYR A 28 -17.16 -0.15 12.54
CA TYR A 28 -15.80 -0.65 12.30
C TYR A 28 -15.76 -1.98 11.53
N PHE A 29 -14.64 -2.26 10.88
CA PHE A 29 -14.42 -3.55 10.24
C PHE A 29 -13.88 -4.58 11.23
N SER A 30 -14.28 -5.85 11.10
CA SER A 30 -13.80 -6.96 11.93
C SER A 30 -13.73 -8.25 11.10
N TYR A 31 -12.88 -9.20 11.49
CA TYR A 31 -12.90 -10.55 10.90
C TYR A 31 -14.11 -11.38 11.35
N THR A 32 -14.78 -11.01 12.44
CA THR A 32 -15.95 -11.72 12.98
C THR A 32 -17.10 -10.74 13.25
N HIS A 33 -18.33 -11.26 13.22
CA HIS A 33 -19.52 -10.49 13.55
C HIS A 33 -19.46 -9.98 14.99
N LYS A 34 -19.56 -8.67 15.19
CA LYS A 34 -19.39 -7.96 16.47
C LYS A 34 -18.09 -8.30 17.21
N GLY A 35 -17.05 -8.64 16.46
CA GLY A 35 -15.71 -8.89 17.00
C GLY A 35 -14.92 -7.62 17.32
N PRO A 36 -13.62 -7.75 17.65
CA PRO A 36 -12.74 -6.60 17.83
C PRO A 36 -12.49 -5.86 16.49
N PRO A 37 -12.30 -4.54 16.53
CA PRO A 37 -12.02 -3.76 15.33
C PRO A 37 -10.66 -4.14 14.72
N LEU A 38 -10.59 -4.14 13.39
CA LEU A 38 -9.33 -4.24 12.67
C LEU A 38 -8.49 -2.99 12.94
N PRO A 39 -7.20 -3.16 13.26
CA PRO A 39 -6.33 -2.02 13.49
C PRO A 39 -6.04 -1.28 12.17
N TYR A 40 -5.77 0.01 12.29
CA TYR A 40 -5.16 0.78 11.20
C TYR A 40 -3.65 0.49 11.13
N ARG A 41 -3.09 0.61 9.93
CA ARG A 41 -1.65 0.56 9.71
C ARG A 41 -0.98 1.78 10.35
N THR A 42 0.19 1.57 10.93
CA THR A 42 1.09 2.68 11.27
C THR A 42 1.83 3.12 10.01
N TYR A 43 2.50 4.27 10.06
CA TYR A 43 3.39 4.69 8.96
C TYR A 43 4.43 3.61 8.61
N ALA A 44 5.00 2.97 9.63
CA ALA A 44 5.99 1.91 9.43
C ALA A 44 5.39 0.67 8.77
N SER A 45 4.23 0.18 9.25
CA SER A 45 3.61 -1.01 8.65
C SER A 45 3.02 -0.75 7.26
N ALA A 46 2.58 0.48 6.98
CA ALA A 46 2.19 0.91 5.64
C ALA A 46 3.39 0.93 4.67
N ALA A 47 4.53 1.50 5.08
CA ALA A 47 5.75 1.52 4.28
C ALA A 47 6.29 0.11 4.02
N GLN A 48 6.33 -0.75 5.05
CA GLN A 48 6.74 -2.13 4.89
C GLN A 48 5.84 -2.88 3.91
N HIS A 49 4.52 -2.74 4.07
CA HIS A 49 3.54 -3.43 3.23
C HIS A 49 3.66 -3.03 1.75
N VAL A 50 3.81 -1.73 1.45
CA VAL A 50 3.93 -1.29 0.05
C VAL A 50 5.25 -1.71 -0.59
N VAL A 51 6.37 -1.65 0.16
CA VAL A 51 7.67 -2.11 -0.35
C VAL A 51 7.65 -3.62 -0.57
N GLU A 52 7.03 -4.39 0.31
CA GLU A 52 6.85 -5.84 0.13
C GLU A 52 6.02 -6.16 -1.12
N GLN A 53 4.92 -5.43 -1.37
CA GLN A 53 4.15 -5.58 -2.60
C GLN A 53 5.00 -5.31 -3.86
N TRP A 54 5.82 -4.27 -3.85
CA TRP A 54 6.71 -3.98 -4.98
C TRP A 54 7.82 -5.03 -5.13
N MET A 55 8.43 -5.49 -4.04
CA MET A 55 9.45 -6.54 -4.07
C MET A 55 8.92 -7.88 -4.57
N ASN A 56 7.64 -8.18 -4.33
CA ASN A 56 6.96 -9.38 -4.82
C ASN A 56 6.49 -9.26 -6.29
N SER A 57 6.68 -8.11 -6.94
CA SER A 57 6.37 -7.90 -8.34
C SER A 57 7.67 -7.79 -9.15
N PRO A 58 7.98 -8.72 -10.07
CA PRO A 58 9.26 -8.72 -10.78
C PRO A 58 9.58 -7.41 -11.49
N GLY A 59 8.57 -6.72 -12.03
CA GLY A 59 8.74 -5.41 -12.67
C GLY A 59 9.18 -4.33 -11.68
N HIS A 60 8.46 -4.20 -10.57
CA HIS A 60 8.75 -3.20 -9.55
C HIS A 60 10.04 -3.49 -8.78
N GLN A 61 10.30 -4.76 -8.48
CA GLN A 61 11.53 -5.23 -7.86
C GLN A 61 12.76 -4.86 -8.71
N ARG A 62 12.71 -5.05 -10.03
CA ARG A 62 13.80 -4.63 -10.93
C ARG A 62 14.09 -3.13 -10.83
N ASN A 63 13.07 -2.30 -10.65
CA ASN A 63 13.26 -0.86 -10.48
C ASN A 63 13.96 -0.56 -9.14
N ILE A 64 13.53 -1.17 -8.04
CA ILE A 64 14.13 -0.98 -6.70
C ILE A 64 15.60 -1.42 -6.67
N LEU A 65 15.90 -2.57 -7.28
CA LEU A 65 17.23 -3.16 -7.23
C LEU A 65 18.18 -2.64 -8.33
N ASN A 66 17.74 -1.71 -9.18
CA ASN A 66 18.57 -1.20 -10.27
C ASN A 66 19.70 -0.30 -9.73
N PRO A 67 20.97 -0.71 -9.83
CA PRO A 67 22.08 0.09 -9.29
C PRO A 67 22.30 1.40 -10.04
N ASN A 68 21.74 1.58 -11.24
CA ASN A 68 21.88 2.81 -12.03
C ASN A 68 20.90 3.91 -11.60
N LEU A 69 19.86 3.57 -10.84
CA LEU A 69 18.89 4.52 -10.30
C LEU A 69 19.38 5.01 -8.94
N LYS A 70 19.85 6.26 -8.87
CA LYS A 70 20.55 6.83 -7.69
C LYS A 70 19.71 7.79 -6.87
N TYR A 71 18.61 8.28 -7.44
CA TYR A 71 17.71 9.20 -6.77
C TYR A 71 16.34 8.58 -6.66
N LEU A 72 15.69 8.84 -5.53
CA LEU A 72 14.40 8.30 -5.17
C LEU A 72 13.50 9.42 -4.63
N GLY A 73 12.29 9.52 -5.16
CA GLY A 73 11.18 10.22 -4.54
C GLY A 73 10.04 9.25 -4.27
N ALA A 74 9.37 9.35 -3.12
CA ALA A 74 8.21 8.54 -2.80
C ALA A 74 7.09 9.41 -2.24
N GLY A 75 5.85 9.02 -2.52
CA GLY A 75 4.67 9.75 -2.08
C GLY A 75 3.51 8.82 -1.78
N LEU A 76 2.70 9.19 -0.80
CA LEU A 76 1.44 8.53 -0.49
C LEU A 76 0.31 9.56 -0.48
N SER A 77 -0.82 9.20 -1.08
CA SER A 77 -2.06 9.98 -1.04
C SER A 77 -3.19 9.12 -0.48
N ALA A 78 -3.89 9.65 0.51
CA ALA A 78 -5.02 8.99 1.16
C ALA A 78 -6.32 9.29 0.44
N PHE A 79 -7.21 8.30 0.35
CA PHE A 79 -8.58 8.50 -0.13
C PHE A 79 -9.54 7.49 0.49
N GLU A 80 -10.83 7.82 0.51
CA GLU A 80 -11.88 6.91 0.94
C GLU A 80 -12.43 6.12 -0.25
N LYS A 81 -12.37 4.78 -0.16
CA LYS A 81 -12.93 3.90 -1.16
C LYS A 81 -14.42 3.75 -0.94
N LYS A 82 -15.21 4.62 -1.58
CA LYS A 82 -16.69 4.65 -1.45
C LYS A 82 -17.36 3.31 -1.72
N SER A 83 -16.86 2.54 -2.69
CA SER A 83 -17.38 1.21 -3.02
C SER A 83 -17.14 0.15 -1.93
N PHE A 84 -16.36 0.47 -0.90
CA PHE A 84 -16.06 -0.43 0.19
C PHE A 84 -16.24 0.27 1.54
N TYR A 85 -17.47 0.73 1.80
CA TYR A 85 -17.89 1.35 3.06
C TYR A 85 -16.97 2.50 3.53
N ASN A 86 -16.54 3.34 2.59
CA ASN A 86 -15.60 4.45 2.84
C ASN A 86 -14.29 4.03 3.52
N MET A 87 -13.83 2.80 3.28
CA MET A 87 -12.55 2.34 3.83
C MET A 87 -11.42 3.25 3.37
N LEU A 88 -10.53 3.62 4.30
CA LEU A 88 -9.30 4.34 4.01
C LEU A 88 -8.40 3.49 3.12
N TYR A 89 -7.98 4.06 2.00
CA TYR A 89 -6.99 3.51 1.09
C TYR A 89 -5.88 4.53 0.82
N PHE A 90 -4.73 4.02 0.38
CA PHE A 90 -3.60 4.82 -0.05
C PHE A 90 -3.25 4.49 -1.49
N ASN A 91 -2.98 5.51 -2.29
CA ASN A 91 -2.19 5.40 -3.51
C ASN A 91 -0.75 5.74 -3.17
N ALA A 92 0.19 4.89 -3.57
CA ALA A 92 1.61 5.08 -3.33
C ALA A 92 2.39 5.09 -4.65
N THR A 93 3.37 5.97 -4.73
CA THR A 93 4.31 6.04 -5.85
C THR A 93 5.74 6.02 -5.34
N GLN A 94 6.61 5.42 -6.15
CA GLN A 94 8.05 5.40 -5.95
C GLN A 94 8.71 5.71 -7.29
N ASN A 95 9.26 6.91 -7.40
CA ASN A 95 9.87 7.46 -8.59
C ASN A 95 11.38 7.43 -8.48
N PHE A 96 12.01 6.85 -9.50
CA PHE A 96 13.45 6.65 -9.56
C PHE A 96 14.05 7.41 -10.73
N SER A 97 15.18 8.07 -10.47
CA SER A 97 16.00 8.65 -11.52
C SER A 97 17.46 8.29 -11.34
N GLY A 98 18.19 8.36 -12.44
CA GLY A 98 19.60 8.05 -12.53
C GLY A 98 20.15 8.74 -13.78
N ALA A 99 21.45 8.96 -13.81
CA ALA A 99 22.08 9.42 -15.04
C ALA A 99 22.19 8.23 -16.00
N ASP A 100 21.86 8.44 -17.29
CA ASP A 100 22.47 7.63 -18.33
C ASP A 100 23.98 7.87 -18.23
N ARG A 101 24.75 6.84 -17.90
CA ARG A 101 26.21 6.93 -18.05
C ARG A 101 26.66 6.00 -19.15
N PRO A 102 27.30 6.55 -20.19
CA PRO A 102 28.67 6.23 -20.48
C PRO A 102 29.60 7.08 -19.60
N ARG A 103 30.41 6.43 -18.76
CA ARG A 103 31.74 6.91 -18.39
C ARG A 103 32.69 5.75 -18.56
#